data_AF-A0A256WM74-F1
#
_entry.id   AF-A0A256WM74-F1
#
_cell.length_a   1.000
_cell.length_b   1.000
_cell.length_c   1.000
_cell.angle_alpha   90.00
_cell.angle_beta   90.00
_cell.angle_gamma   90.00
#
_symmetry.space_group_name_H-M   'P 1'
#
loop_
_entity.id
_entity.type
_entity.pdbx_description
1 polymer ?
#
loop_
_entity_poly.entity_id
_entity_poly.type
_entity_poly.pdbx_seq_one_letter_code
_entity_poly.pdbx_strand_id
1 'polypeptide(L)'
;MLTKQEWWDNMSQVNGLLFPWQFVMLFIAALLVLFVVFKPGKISSVFMKLYFVLGFLWIGIGFSGINNENYVGAVLFSAIALFFAIDIYKQKLIFRFPKKKSAQLYTVFFLLLIFSYPLVGLLLGHASSEIFMIGTYPCPTTSLGLVMITMALPRINKILYALLLFWAMFSIPAILIYAVFEDLILMLSGVYAALFLYKNRKVLVL
;
A
#
# COMPACT_ATOMS: atom_id res chain seq x y z
N MET A 1 9.13 18.51 -14.10
CA MET A 1 8.15 18.54 -13.00
C MET A 1 6.85 18.98 -13.62
N LEU A 2 5.86 18.10 -13.61
CA LEU A 2 4.51 18.42 -14.05
C LEU A 2 3.93 19.56 -13.20
N THR A 3 3.10 20.39 -13.81
CA THR A 3 2.24 21.31 -13.06
C THR A 3 1.20 20.51 -12.27
N LYS A 4 0.61 21.15 -11.24
CA LYS A 4 -0.45 20.52 -10.46
C LYS A 4 -1.60 20.00 -11.34
N GLN A 5 -2.00 20.79 -12.34
CA GLN A 5 -3.12 20.43 -13.20
C GLN A 5 -2.77 19.26 -14.13
N GLU A 6 -1.62 19.30 -14.80
CA GLU A 6 -1.15 18.19 -15.63
C GLU A 6 -1.02 16.87 -14.83
N TRP A 7 -0.60 16.97 -13.56
CA TRP A 7 -0.52 15.80 -12.69
C TRP A 7 -1.90 15.19 -12.41
N TRP A 8 -2.90 16.02 -12.06
CA TRP A 8 -4.27 15.55 -11.82
C TRP A 8 -4.94 15.03 -13.10
N ASP A 9 -4.70 15.66 -14.25
CA ASP A 9 -5.19 15.19 -15.55
C ASP A 9 -4.63 13.80 -15.89
N ASN A 10 -3.34 13.56 -15.62
CA ASN A 10 -2.73 12.23 -15.75
C ASN A 10 -3.39 11.21 -14.80
N MET A 11 -3.65 11.59 -13.55
CA MET A 11 -4.34 10.70 -12.60
C MET A 11 -5.76 10.36 -13.05
N SER A 12 -6.48 11.33 -13.61
CA SER A 12 -7.83 11.17 -14.16
C SER A 12 -7.85 10.23 -15.37
N GLN A 13 -6.86 10.38 -16.27
CA GLN A 13 -6.70 9.47 -17.41
C GLN A 13 -6.44 8.02 -16.96
N VAL A 14 -5.55 7.84 -15.98
CA VAL A 14 -5.28 6.51 -15.39
C VAL A 14 -6.55 5.91 -14.78
N ASN A 15 -7.35 6.69 -14.06
CA ASN A 15 -8.60 6.24 -13.46
C ASN A 15 -9.60 5.80 -14.54
N GLY A 16 -9.73 6.59 -15.62
CA GLY A 16 -10.58 6.26 -16.76
C GLY A 16 -10.21 4.93 -17.43
N LEU A 17 -8.91 4.64 -17.58
CA LEU A 17 -8.42 3.37 -18.12
C LEU A 17 -8.66 2.18 -17.18
N LEU A 18 -8.68 2.43 -15.88
CA LEU A 18 -8.85 1.42 -14.84
C LEU A 18 -10.31 1.17 -14.48
N PHE A 19 -11.25 1.96 -14.95
CA PHE A 19 -12.66 1.73 -14.66
C PHE A 19 -13.17 0.45 -15.38
N PRO A 20 -13.86 -0.49 -14.70
CA PRO A 20 -14.25 -0.51 -13.28
C PRO A 20 -13.30 -1.33 -12.38
N TRP A 21 -12.16 -1.79 -12.90
CA TRP A 21 -11.20 -2.67 -12.24
C TRP A 21 -10.68 -2.17 -10.89
N GLN A 22 -10.55 -0.86 -10.71
CA GLN A 22 -10.18 -0.25 -9.43
C GLN A 22 -11.11 -0.62 -8.26
N PHE A 23 -12.42 -0.70 -8.52
CA PHE A 23 -13.39 -1.14 -7.50
C PHE A 23 -13.26 -2.63 -7.21
N VAL A 24 -12.97 -3.43 -8.24
CA VAL A 24 -12.73 -4.88 -8.11
C VAL A 24 -11.50 -5.13 -7.23
N MET A 25 -10.40 -4.42 -7.49
CA MET A 25 -9.17 -4.51 -6.69
C MET A 25 -9.40 -4.10 -5.24
N LEU A 26 -10.10 -2.99 -5.00
CA LEU A 26 -10.47 -2.56 -3.65
C LEU A 26 -11.30 -3.62 -2.91
N PHE A 27 -12.29 -4.20 -3.59
CA PHE A 27 -13.16 -5.23 -3.01
C PHE A 27 -12.38 -6.50 -2.67
N ILE A 28 -11.51 -6.96 -3.58
CA ILE A 28 -10.62 -8.10 -3.34
C ILE A 28 -9.69 -7.81 -2.15
N ALA A 29 -9.13 -6.60 -2.06
CA ALA A 29 -8.30 -6.20 -0.93
C ALA A 29 -9.05 -6.33 0.40
N ALA A 30 -10.29 -5.84 0.46
CA ALA A 30 -11.12 -5.94 1.65
C ALA A 30 -11.36 -7.40 2.05
N LEU A 31 -11.75 -8.25 1.10
CA LEU A 31 -11.97 -9.68 1.34
C LEU A 31 -10.70 -10.39 1.84
N LEU A 32 -9.54 -10.08 1.25
CA LEU A 32 -8.27 -10.68 1.64
C LEU A 32 -7.79 -10.21 3.01
N VAL A 33 -7.99 -8.94 3.35
CA VAL A 33 -7.73 -8.42 4.71
C VAL A 33 -8.61 -9.15 5.72
N LEU A 34 -9.92 -9.25 5.47
CA LEU A 34 -10.83 -10.00 6.33
C LEU A 34 -10.41 -11.47 6.46
N PHE A 35 -9.99 -12.09 5.35
CA PHE A 35 -9.50 -13.47 5.36
C PHE A 35 -8.24 -13.63 6.23
N VAL A 36 -7.29 -12.70 6.16
CA VAL A 36 -6.10 -12.71 7.02
C VAL A 36 -6.46 -12.48 8.50
N VAL A 37 -7.41 -11.58 8.78
CA VAL A 37 -7.84 -11.26 10.15
C VAL A 37 -8.54 -12.46 10.81
N PHE A 38 -9.51 -13.08 10.12
CA PHE A 38 -10.31 -14.16 10.68
C PHE A 38 -9.65 -15.54 10.56
N LYS A 39 -8.85 -15.77 9.52
CA LYS A 39 -8.17 -17.05 9.27
C LYS A 39 -6.68 -16.83 8.97
N PRO A 40 -5.89 -16.33 9.94
CA PRO A 40 -4.47 -16.10 9.74
C PRO A 40 -3.72 -17.41 9.51
N GLY A 41 -2.96 -17.50 8.42
CA GLY A 41 -2.25 -18.72 8.07
C GLY A 41 -1.44 -18.59 6.78
N LYS A 42 -0.86 -19.72 6.34
CA LYS A 42 -0.09 -19.77 5.09
C LYS A 42 -0.94 -19.42 3.88
N ILE A 43 -2.15 -19.98 3.79
CA ILE A 43 -3.03 -19.80 2.64
C ILE A 43 -3.48 -18.34 2.50
N SER A 44 -4.04 -17.74 3.56
CA SER A 44 -4.42 -16.33 3.55
C SER A 44 -3.23 -15.41 3.29
N SER A 45 -2.05 -15.77 3.78
CA SER A 45 -0.83 -15.02 3.47
C SER A 45 -0.43 -15.12 2.00
N VAL A 46 -0.53 -16.29 1.37
CA VAL A 46 -0.23 -16.46 -0.06
C VAL A 46 -1.15 -15.63 -0.92
N PHE A 47 -2.47 -15.68 -0.68
CA PHE A 47 -3.42 -14.88 -1.45
C PHE A 47 -3.18 -13.38 -1.29
N MET A 48 -2.90 -12.93 -0.07
CA MET A 48 -2.61 -11.51 0.17
C MET A 48 -1.29 -11.06 -0.48
N LYS A 49 -0.25 -11.90 -0.47
CA LYS A 49 0.98 -11.62 -1.21
C LYS A 49 0.74 -11.60 -2.71
N LEU A 50 -0.05 -12.52 -3.26
CA LEU A 50 -0.38 -12.55 -4.68
C LEU A 50 -1.10 -11.27 -5.10
N TYR A 51 -2.04 -10.79 -4.28
CA TYR A 51 -2.66 -9.49 -4.47
C TYR A 51 -1.63 -8.35 -4.50
N PHE A 52 -0.69 -8.32 -3.55
CA PHE A 52 0.39 -7.33 -3.57
C PHE A 52 1.32 -7.48 -4.78
N VAL A 53 1.64 -8.69 -5.23
CA VAL A 53 2.43 -8.92 -6.45
C VAL A 53 1.72 -8.28 -7.63
N LEU A 54 0.44 -8.60 -7.84
CA LEU A 54 -0.33 -8.09 -8.98
C LEU A 54 -0.49 -6.56 -8.90
N GLY A 55 -0.84 -6.03 -7.73
CA GLY A 55 -1.00 -4.59 -7.51
C GLY A 55 0.31 -3.82 -7.71
N PHE A 56 1.41 -4.24 -7.08
CA PHE A 56 2.69 -3.55 -7.23
C PHE A 56 3.34 -3.76 -8.60
N LEU A 57 3.08 -4.88 -9.28
CA LEU A 57 3.54 -5.07 -10.65
C LEU A 57 2.77 -4.16 -11.62
N TRP A 58 1.45 -4.04 -11.45
CA TRP A 58 0.65 -3.05 -12.16
C TRP A 58 1.17 -1.62 -11.90
N ILE A 59 1.42 -1.26 -10.64
CA ILE A 59 1.93 0.08 -10.30
C ILE A 59 3.33 0.29 -10.89
N GLY A 60 4.21 -0.71 -10.83
CA GLY A 60 5.58 -0.62 -11.32
C GLY A 60 5.69 -0.52 -12.83
N ILE A 61 4.82 -1.22 -13.57
CA ILE A 61 4.90 -1.32 -15.04
C ILE A 61 3.80 -0.50 -15.71
N GLY A 62 2.54 -0.80 -15.41
CA GLY A 62 1.39 -0.17 -16.06
C GLY A 62 1.23 1.30 -15.67
N PHE A 63 1.08 1.59 -14.37
CA PHE A 63 0.91 2.95 -13.88
C PHE A 63 2.11 3.83 -14.23
N SER A 64 3.35 3.35 -14.02
CA SER A 64 4.55 4.11 -14.36
C SER A 64 4.75 4.28 -15.87
N GLY A 65 4.35 3.29 -16.68
CA GLY A 65 4.41 3.38 -18.14
C GLY A 65 3.46 4.43 -18.72
N ILE A 66 2.30 4.63 -18.10
CA ILE A 66 1.38 5.73 -18.47
C ILE A 66 1.94 7.08 -18.01
N ASN A 67 2.54 7.14 -16.82
CA ASN A 67 2.97 8.40 -16.21
C ASN A 67 4.36 8.91 -16.63
N ASN A 68 5.11 8.20 -17.50
CA ASN A 68 6.39 8.55 -18.19
C ASN A 68 7.54 9.24 -17.43
N GLU A 69 7.34 9.75 -16.22
CA GLU A 69 8.31 10.49 -15.41
C GLU A 69 8.67 9.75 -14.12
N ASN A 70 7.98 8.64 -13.80
CA ASN A 70 8.16 7.93 -12.52
C ASN A 70 9.04 6.68 -12.63
N TYR A 71 10.23 6.81 -13.21
CA TYR A 71 11.19 5.69 -13.33
C TYR A 71 11.61 5.13 -11.95
N VAL A 72 11.74 6.01 -10.95
CA VAL A 72 12.08 5.60 -9.57
C VAL A 72 10.96 4.74 -9.00
N GLY A 73 9.70 5.17 -9.13
CA GLY A 73 8.54 4.38 -8.74
C GLY A 73 8.45 3.07 -9.50
N ALA A 74 8.72 3.07 -10.81
CA ALA A 74 8.70 1.87 -11.64
C ALA A 74 9.62 0.77 -11.10
N VAL A 75 10.88 1.13 -10.86
CA VAL A 75 11.90 0.21 -10.31
C VAL A 75 11.53 -0.21 -8.89
N LEU A 76 11.12 0.74 -8.05
CA LEU A 76 10.78 0.49 -6.65
C LEU A 76 9.62 -0.51 -6.52
N PHE A 77 8.51 -0.27 -7.22
CA PHE A 77 7.31 -1.10 -7.10
C PHE A 77 7.48 -2.46 -7.78
N SER A 78 8.24 -2.52 -8.88
CA SER A 78 8.63 -3.80 -9.49
C SER A 78 9.49 -4.63 -8.53
N ALA A 79 10.43 -4.00 -7.80
CA ALA A 79 11.22 -4.68 -6.78
C ALA A 79 10.35 -5.16 -5.60
N ILE A 80 9.42 -4.33 -5.12
CA ILE A 80 8.46 -4.72 -4.07
C ILE A 80 7.63 -5.93 -4.51
N ALA A 81 7.09 -5.92 -5.74
CA ALA A 81 6.36 -7.04 -6.31
C ALA A 81 7.21 -8.31 -6.36
N LEU A 82 8.47 -8.20 -6.82
CA LEU A 82 9.41 -9.33 -6.85
C LEU A 82 9.68 -9.90 -5.45
N PHE A 83 9.87 -9.05 -4.43
CA PHE A 83 10.10 -9.51 -3.06
C PHE A 83 8.88 -10.24 -2.49
N PHE A 84 7.66 -9.78 -2.77
CA PHE A 84 6.46 -10.53 -2.41
C PHE A 84 6.37 -11.86 -3.16
N ALA A 85 6.68 -11.89 -4.45
CA ALA A 85 6.68 -13.11 -5.26
C ALA A 85 7.69 -14.15 -4.76
N ILE A 86 8.91 -13.73 -4.45
CA ILE A 86 9.94 -14.60 -3.86
C ILE A 86 9.45 -15.16 -2.51
N ASP A 87 8.76 -14.35 -1.72
CA ASP A 87 8.27 -14.78 -0.41
C ASP A 87 7.04 -15.72 -0.47
N ILE A 88 6.31 -15.75 -1.59
CA ILE A 88 5.31 -16.80 -1.84
C ILE A 88 5.97 -18.19 -1.83
N TYR A 89 7.18 -18.33 -2.38
CA TYR A 89 7.90 -19.61 -2.35
C TYR A 89 8.61 -19.83 -1.02
N LYS A 90 9.30 -18.80 -0.49
CA LYS A 90 10.09 -18.92 0.75
C LYS A 90 9.24 -19.04 2.02
N GLN A 91 7.97 -18.60 1.98
CA GLN A 91 7.03 -18.68 3.11
C GLN A 91 7.57 -18.09 4.42
N LYS A 92 8.48 -17.10 4.35
CA LYS A 92 9.03 -16.46 5.55
C LYS A 92 8.01 -15.49 6.14
N LEU A 93 7.38 -14.67 5.30
CA LEU A 93 6.36 -13.71 5.72
C LEU A 93 5.02 -14.42 5.91
N ILE A 94 4.48 -14.41 7.13
CA ILE A 94 3.14 -14.94 7.42
C ILE A 94 2.37 -13.85 8.14
N PHE A 95 1.33 -13.32 7.50
CA PHE A 95 0.48 -12.30 8.10
C PHE A 95 -0.36 -12.92 9.22
N ARG A 96 -0.32 -12.29 10.40
CA ARG A 96 -1.08 -12.71 11.57
C ARG A 96 -1.64 -11.50 12.28
N PHE A 97 -2.94 -11.55 12.58
CA PHE A 97 -3.53 -10.50 13.38
C PHE A 97 -2.82 -10.40 14.75
N PRO A 98 -2.45 -9.20 15.24
CA PRO A 98 -1.71 -9.06 16.47
C PRO A 98 -2.45 -9.70 17.66
N LYS A 99 -1.72 -10.32 18.59
CA LYS A 99 -2.33 -10.88 19.82
C LYS A 99 -2.60 -9.82 20.90
N LYS A 100 -1.78 -8.76 20.93
CA LYS A 100 -1.86 -7.73 21.96
C LYS A 100 -2.98 -6.74 21.63
N LYS A 101 -3.92 -6.52 22.55
CA LYS A 101 -5.09 -5.62 22.37
C LYS A 101 -4.71 -4.23 21.85
N SER A 102 -3.65 -3.61 22.39
CA SER A 102 -3.20 -2.30 21.91
C SER A 102 -2.77 -2.34 20.43
N ALA A 103 -2.04 -3.39 20.03
CA ALA A 103 -1.61 -3.55 18.64
C ALA A 103 -2.79 -3.82 17.71
N GLN A 104 -3.78 -4.59 18.17
CA GLN A 104 -5.04 -4.82 17.43
C GLN A 104 -5.78 -3.50 17.17
N LEU A 105 -5.93 -2.66 18.20
CA LEU A 105 -6.59 -1.35 18.06
C LEU A 105 -5.91 -0.48 17.01
N TYR A 106 -4.58 -0.36 17.07
CA TYR A 106 -3.83 0.42 16.07
C TYR A 106 -3.97 -0.19 14.67
N THR A 107 -3.84 -1.51 14.52
CA THR A 107 -4.01 -2.17 13.22
C THR A 107 -5.39 -1.93 12.64
N VAL A 108 -6.46 -2.09 13.43
CA VAL A 108 -7.84 -1.84 12.96
C VAL A 108 -8.04 -0.37 12.60
N PHE A 109 -7.56 0.55 13.44
CA PHE A 109 -7.62 1.99 13.16
C PHE A 109 -6.98 2.34 11.81
N PHE A 110 -5.76 1.85 11.56
CA PHE A 110 -5.07 2.10 10.30
C PHE A 110 -5.73 1.40 9.11
N LEU A 111 -6.25 0.18 9.27
CA LEU A 111 -6.99 -0.48 8.20
C LEU A 111 -8.24 0.34 7.82
N LEU A 112 -9.03 0.79 8.79
CA LEU A 112 -10.19 1.64 8.52
C LEU A 112 -9.80 2.94 7.82
N LEU A 113 -8.72 3.59 8.28
CA LEU A 113 -8.20 4.80 7.67
C LEU A 113 -7.76 4.57 6.22
N ILE A 114 -7.07 3.47 5.93
CA ILE A 114 -6.63 3.11 4.58
C ILE A 114 -7.81 2.76 3.67
N PHE A 115 -8.81 2.03 4.15
CA PHE A 115 -10.00 1.75 3.33
C PHE A 115 -10.87 2.99 3.11
N SER A 116 -10.73 4.03 3.95
CA SER A 116 -11.37 5.32 3.72
C SER A 116 -10.65 6.21 2.69
N TYR A 117 -9.51 5.81 2.12
CA TYR A 117 -8.74 6.63 1.16
C TYR A 117 -9.60 7.28 0.06
N PRO A 118 -10.44 6.51 -0.68
CA PRO A 118 -11.25 7.09 -1.76
C PRO A 118 -12.31 8.06 -1.22
N LEU A 119 -12.86 7.78 -0.03
CA LEU A 119 -13.86 8.63 0.62
C LEU A 119 -13.24 9.95 1.10
N VAL A 120 -12.04 9.90 1.65
CA VAL A 120 -11.29 11.10 2.06
C VAL A 120 -11.00 11.97 0.84
N GLY A 121 -10.59 11.39 -0.30
CA GLY A 121 -10.41 12.13 -1.54
C GLY A 121 -11.69 12.86 -1.99
N LEU A 122 -12.83 12.17 -1.99
CA LEU A 122 -14.12 12.78 -2.32
C LEU A 122 -14.50 13.92 -1.36
N LEU A 123 -14.26 13.74 -0.04
CA LEU A 123 -14.55 14.77 0.97
C LEU A 123 -13.66 16.00 0.83
N LEU A 124 -12.46 15.86 0.28
CA LEU A 124 -11.54 16.95 -0.02
C LEU A 124 -11.90 17.69 -1.32
N GLY A 125 -12.96 17.25 -2.03
CA GLY A 125 -13.49 17.90 -3.23
C GLY A 125 -12.95 17.34 -4.54
N HIS A 126 -12.24 16.20 -4.52
CA HIS A 126 -11.78 15.53 -5.75
C HIS A 126 -12.95 14.96 -6.55
N ALA A 127 -12.83 15.02 -7.87
CA ALA A 127 -13.81 14.40 -8.76
C ALA A 127 -13.80 12.87 -8.61
N SER A 128 -14.88 12.20 -9.02
CA SER A 128 -14.93 10.72 -9.00
C SER A 128 -13.87 10.08 -9.92
N SER A 129 -13.37 10.81 -10.92
CA SER A 129 -12.26 10.41 -11.78
C SER A 129 -10.89 10.59 -11.14
N GLU A 130 -10.80 11.27 -9.99
CA GLU A 130 -9.55 11.63 -9.33
C GLU A 130 -9.31 10.83 -8.04
N ILE A 131 -10.14 9.81 -7.76
CA ILE A 131 -10.04 9.02 -6.54
C ILE A 131 -8.96 7.93 -6.62
N PHE A 132 -8.21 7.75 -5.53
CA PHE A 132 -7.17 6.73 -5.45
C PHE A 132 -7.64 5.49 -4.70
N MET A 133 -7.58 4.34 -5.39
CA MET A 133 -7.97 3.04 -4.83
C MET A 133 -6.79 2.12 -4.54
N ILE A 134 -6.97 1.30 -3.51
CA ILE A 134 -6.04 0.24 -3.11
C ILE A 134 -5.94 -0.78 -4.24
N GLY A 135 -4.72 -1.19 -4.57
CA GLY A 135 -4.41 -2.17 -5.62
C GLY A 135 -4.11 -1.55 -6.98
N THR A 136 -4.49 -0.29 -7.18
CA THR A 136 -4.30 0.43 -8.45
C THR A 136 -3.37 1.62 -8.36
N TYR A 137 -3.40 2.34 -7.24
CA TYR A 137 -2.55 3.51 -7.01
C TYR A 137 -1.45 3.24 -5.98
N PRO A 138 -0.27 3.85 -6.12
CA PRO A 138 0.89 3.58 -5.27
C PRO A 138 0.64 3.90 -3.79
N CYS A 139 0.04 5.04 -3.47
CA CYS A 139 -0.12 5.52 -2.10
C CYS A 139 -1.06 4.67 -1.23
N PRO A 140 -2.32 4.40 -1.64
CA PRO A 140 -3.21 3.54 -0.86
C PRO A 140 -2.70 2.09 -0.78
N THR A 141 -2.08 1.56 -1.85
CA THR A 141 -1.54 0.20 -1.87
C THR A 141 -0.33 0.04 -0.96
N THR A 142 0.57 1.03 -0.94
CA THR A 142 1.72 1.05 -0.03
C THR A 142 1.28 1.19 1.41
N SER A 143 0.27 2.02 1.70
CA SER A 143 -0.29 2.16 3.05
C SER A 143 -0.81 0.81 3.56
N LEU A 144 -1.57 0.09 2.73
CA LEU A 144 -2.03 -1.26 3.08
C LEU A 144 -0.84 -2.22 3.27
N GLY A 145 0.15 -2.20 2.37
CA GLY A 145 1.36 -3.00 2.46
C GLY A 145 2.12 -2.80 3.78
N LEU A 146 2.26 -1.54 4.23
CA LEU A 146 2.92 -1.17 5.47
C LEU A 146 2.19 -1.72 6.70
N VAL A 147 0.88 -1.57 6.77
CA VAL A 147 0.09 -2.12 7.89
C VAL A 147 0.12 -3.64 7.87
N MET A 148 -0.02 -4.26 6.70
CA MET A 148 0.05 -5.72 6.58
C MET A 148 1.42 -6.27 6.97
N ILE A 149 2.53 -5.63 6.57
CA ILE A 149 3.86 -6.13 6.95
C ILE A 149 4.12 -6.00 8.47
N THR A 150 3.51 -5.01 9.16
CA THR A 150 3.54 -4.97 10.63
C THR A 150 2.86 -6.18 11.27
N MET A 151 1.82 -6.72 10.63
CA MET A 151 1.11 -7.93 11.06
C MET A 151 1.92 -9.21 10.79
N ALA A 152 3.03 -9.15 10.07
CA ALA A 152 3.89 -10.31 9.80
C ALA A 152 5.06 -10.47 10.79
N LEU A 153 5.22 -9.54 11.75
CA LEU A 153 6.31 -9.63 12.73
C LEU A 153 6.21 -10.91 13.60
N PRO A 154 7.36 -11.52 13.96
CA PRO A 154 8.74 -11.06 13.71
C PRO A 154 9.35 -11.47 12.36
N ARG A 155 8.66 -12.29 11.57
CA ARG A 155 9.22 -12.91 10.36
C ARG A 155 8.98 -12.00 9.15
N ILE A 156 9.82 -10.97 9.01
CA ILE A 156 9.71 -9.99 7.93
C ILE A 156 10.97 -9.96 7.07
N ASN A 157 10.80 -9.61 5.80
CA ASN A 157 11.91 -9.21 4.96
C ASN A 157 12.19 -7.71 5.20
N LYS A 158 13.32 -7.39 5.82
CA LYS A 158 13.72 -6.01 6.14
C LYS A 158 13.87 -5.13 4.90
N ILE A 159 14.30 -5.70 3.77
CA ILE A 159 14.44 -4.97 2.51
C ILE A 159 13.06 -4.56 2.01
N LEU A 160 12.12 -5.51 1.93
CA LEU A 160 10.73 -5.22 1.54
C LEU A 160 10.10 -4.13 2.42
N TYR A 161 10.33 -4.20 3.73
CA TYR A 161 9.87 -3.17 4.67
C TYR A 161 10.48 -1.81 4.35
N ALA A 162 11.80 -1.74 4.16
CA ALA A 162 12.52 -0.52 3.85
C ALA A 162 12.04 0.11 2.53
N LEU A 163 11.78 -0.70 1.49
CA LEU A 163 11.26 -0.21 0.21
C LEU A 163 9.87 0.42 0.36
N LEU A 164 8.97 -0.20 1.14
CA LEU A 164 7.65 0.38 1.43
C LEU A 164 7.75 1.69 2.23
N LEU A 165 8.65 1.75 3.22
CA LEU A 165 8.89 2.98 3.99
C LEU A 165 9.52 4.09 3.14
N PHE A 166 10.41 3.72 2.21
CA PHE A 166 11.01 4.67 1.28
C PHE A 166 9.94 5.35 0.43
N TRP A 167 8.96 4.60 -0.10
CA TRP A 167 7.84 5.22 -0.82
C TRP A 167 7.00 6.13 0.07
N ALA A 168 6.77 5.77 1.33
CA ALA A 168 5.98 6.60 2.25
C ALA A 168 6.57 8.01 2.45
N MET A 169 7.88 8.21 2.24
CA MET A 169 8.49 9.54 2.29
C MET A 169 8.01 10.47 1.16
N PHE A 170 7.56 9.92 0.03
CA PHE A 170 7.05 10.69 -1.10
C PHE A 170 5.64 11.23 -0.89
N SER A 171 4.98 10.90 0.24
CA SER A 171 3.72 11.56 0.61
C SER A 171 3.89 13.06 0.83
N ILE A 172 5.05 13.50 1.34
CA ILE A 172 5.31 14.91 1.64
C ILE A 172 5.29 15.78 0.36
N PRO A 173 6.09 15.48 -0.69
CA PRO A 173 6.00 16.26 -1.92
C PRO A 173 4.63 16.13 -2.61
N ALA A 174 3.94 14.99 -2.50
CA ALA A 174 2.59 14.85 -3.04
C ALA A 174 1.59 15.83 -2.40
N ILE A 175 1.62 15.95 -1.07
CA ILE A 175 0.79 16.89 -0.32
C ILE A 175 1.17 18.34 -0.66
N LEU A 176 2.47 18.68 -0.66
CA LEU A 176 2.91 20.08 -0.78
C LEU A 176 2.85 20.63 -2.20
N ILE A 177 3.14 19.81 -3.21
CA ILE A 177 3.24 20.25 -4.61
C ILE A 177 1.91 20.04 -5.34
N TYR A 178 1.29 18.88 -5.15
CA TYR A 178 0.10 18.48 -5.90
C TYR A 178 -1.20 18.61 -5.11
N ALA A 179 -1.13 19.00 -3.83
CA ALA A 179 -2.26 19.14 -2.91
C ALA A 179 -3.07 17.85 -2.72
N VAL A 180 -2.38 16.70 -2.72
CA VAL A 180 -2.96 15.38 -2.45
C VAL A 180 -3.04 15.19 -0.93
N PHE A 181 -4.06 15.74 -0.27
CA PHE A 181 -4.12 15.73 1.19
C PHE A 181 -4.47 14.36 1.77
N GLU A 182 -5.10 13.47 1.01
CA GLU A 182 -5.37 12.09 1.38
C GLU A 182 -4.09 11.28 1.60
N ASP A 183 -2.95 11.70 1.02
CA ASP A 183 -1.63 11.10 1.27
C ASP A 183 -1.13 11.30 2.71
N LEU A 184 -1.82 12.10 3.53
CA LEU A 184 -1.65 12.06 4.99
C LEU A 184 -1.86 10.65 5.56
N ILE A 185 -2.73 9.84 4.96
CA ILE A 185 -2.94 8.44 5.35
C ILE A 185 -1.68 7.62 5.12
N LEU A 186 -1.00 7.81 3.98
CA LEU A 186 0.28 7.16 3.69
C LEU A 186 1.36 7.61 4.66
N MET A 187 1.45 8.91 4.94
CA MET A 187 2.41 9.47 5.89
C MET A 187 2.23 8.85 7.29
N LEU A 188 0.99 8.84 7.80
CA LEU A 188 0.68 8.27 9.12
C LEU A 188 0.95 6.76 9.16
N SER A 189 0.62 6.03 8.09
CA SER A 189 0.89 4.59 7.97
C SER A 189 2.39 4.31 7.97
N GLY A 190 3.18 5.13 7.27
CA GLY A 190 4.64 5.09 7.26
C GLY A 190 5.25 5.32 8.64
N VAL A 191 4.81 6.36 9.35
CA VAL A 191 5.27 6.66 10.72
C VAL A 191 4.92 5.50 11.66
N TYR A 192 3.68 4.99 11.60
CA TYR A 192 3.26 3.85 12.41
C TYR A 192 4.13 2.61 12.17
N ALA A 193 4.34 2.26 10.90
CA ALA A 193 5.17 1.14 10.51
C ALA A 193 6.63 1.33 10.99
N ALA A 194 7.23 2.50 10.77
CA ALA A 194 8.58 2.81 11.21
C ALA A 194 8.74 2.70 12.74
N LEU A 195 7.82 3.28 13.52
CA LEU A 195 7.83 3.18 14.98
C LEU A 195 7.66 1.74 15.46
N PHE A 196 6.77 0.98 14.81
CA PHE A 196 6.54 -0.41 15.15
C PHE A 196 7.77 -1.27 14.85
N LEU A 197 8.45 -1.03 13.71
CA LEU A 197 9.72 -1.68 13.36
C LEU A 197 10.81 -1.34 14.38
N TYR A 198 10.97 -0.05 14.72
CA TYR A 198 11.97 0.41 15.69
C TYR A 198 11.79 -0.25 17.06
N LYS A 199 10.56 -0.33 17.56
CA LYS A 199 10.22 -0.95 18.85
C LYS A 199 10.48 -2.45 18.87
N ASN A 200 10.28 -3.14 17.75
CA ASN A 200 10.41 -4.59 17.64
C ASN A 200 11.76 -5.05 17.04
N ARG A 201 12.72 -4.13 16.85
CA ARG A 201 14.01 -4.40 16.18
C ARG A 201 14.80 -5.58 16.76
N LYS A 202 14.67 -5.82 18.07
CA LYS A 202 15.37 -6.88 18.80
C LYS A 202 14.81 -8.29 18.52
N VAL A 203 13.56 -8.37 18.04
CA VAL A 203 12.84 -9.65 17.80
C VAL A 203 12.95 -10.10 16.34
N LEU A 204 13.56 -9.27 15.47
CA LEU A 204 13.72 -9.55 14.04
C LEU A 204 14.77 -10.64 13.83
N VAL A 205 14.32 -11.89 13.65
CA VAL A 205 15.17 -13.01 13.26
C VAL A 205 15.57 -12.85 11.78
N LEU A 206 16.88 -12.92 11.50
CA LEU A 206 17.47 -12.87 10.15
C LEU A 206 17.08 -14.10 9.31
#